data_AF-A0A938ALB8-F1
#
_entry.id   AF-A0A938ALB8-F1
#
_cell.length_a   1.000
_cell.length_b   1.000
_cell.length_c   1.000
_cell.angle_alpha   90.00
_cell.angle_beta   90.00
_cell.angle_gamma   90.00
#
_symmetry.space_group_name_H-M   'P 1'
#
loop_
_entity.id
_entity.type
_entity.pdbx_description
1 polymer ?
#
loop_
_entity_poly.entity_id
_entity_poly.type
_entity_poly.pdbx_seq_one_letter_code
_entity_poly.pdbx_strand_id
1 'polypeptide(L)'
;MSTENAETAGAPEAVAPDAGADDPGTTGWSPVVPPTFHSPAADLNQLRNEAKRIADAAPGQPVHDSVLSRARALAAALEHDLGLPPTAEGLSYADLAVLLSQSR
;
A
#
# COMPACT_ATOMS: atom_id res chain seq x y z
N MET A 1 37.47 -19.63 -33.96
CA MET A 1 38.21 -18.46 -33.44
C MET A 1 37.33 -17.23 -33.69
N SER A 2 37.14 -16.42 -32.65
CA SER A 2 36.44 -15.12 -32.56
C SER A 2 36.87 -14.15 -33.68
N THR A 3 36.20 -13.07 -34.08
CA THR A 3 35.37 -11.98 -33.48
C THR A 3 34.51 -11.40 -34.65
N GLU A 4 33.49 -10.55 -34.49
CA GLU A 4 33.56 -9.13 -34.10
C GLU A 4 32.18 -8.46 -34.23
N ASN A 5 31.98 -7.41 -33.44
CA ASN A 5 30.76 -6.65 -33.18
C ASN A 5 30.62 -5.38 -34.05
N ALA A 6 29.43 -4.76 -33.91
CA ALA A 6 29.09 -3.33 -34.01
C ALA A 6 28.83 -2.76 -35.41
N GLU A 7 27.59 -2.39 -35.77
CA GLU A 7 26.65 -1.37 -35.22
C GLU A 7 26.75 -0.04 -35.99
N THR A 8 25.58 0.37 -36.49
CA THR A 8 25.25 1.43 -37.45
C THR A 8 25.51 2.83 -36.89
N ALA A 9 26.08 3.72 -37.72
CA ALA A 9 26.22 5.15 -37.42
C ALA A 9 25.89 6.05 -38.64
N GLY A 10 25.04 7.08 -38.40
CA GLY A 10 24.94 8.39 -39.09
C GLY A 10 24.22 8.42 -40.45
N ALA A 11 23.03 9.04 -40.63
CA ALA A 11 22.71 10.49 -40.72
C ALA A 11 23.32 11.20 -41.97
N PRO A 12 22.78 12.33 -42.52
CA PRO A 12 21.58 13.15 -42.27
C PRO A 12 20.72 13.35 -43.57
N GLU A 13 19.56 14.03 -43.65
CA GLU A 13 19.43 15.50 -43.76
C GLU A 13 17.97 15.92 -44.17
N ALA A 14 17.49 16.99 -43.51
CA ALA A 14 16.49 18.02 -43.87
C ALA A 14 15.11 17.71 -44.53
N VAL A 15 14.02 18.15 -43.88
CA VAL A 15 13.35 19.44 -44.20
C VAL A 15 12.37 19.84 -43.09
N ALA A 16 12.30 21.13 -42.77
CA ALA A 16 11.39 21.75 -41.81
C ALA A 16 10.08 22.23 -42.51
N PRO A 17 9.30 23.15 -41.93
CA PRO A 17 8.23 22.95 -40.94
C PRO A 17 6.86 23.40 -41.48
N ASP A 18 5.75 22.75 -41.11
CA ASP A 18 4.42 23.36 -41.33
C ASP A 18 3.47 23.05 -40.18
N ALA A 19 2.67 24.06 -39.88
CA ALA A 19 1.97 24.26 -38.63
C ALA A 19 0.68 23.43 -38.52
N GLY A 20 0.28 23.19 -37.27
CA GLY A 20 -1.13 23.13 -36.91
C GLY A 20 -1.68 21.75 -36.64
N ALA A 21 -1.66 21.40 -35.35
CA ALA A 21 -2.69 20.66 -34.64
C ALA A 21 -3.25 19.39 -35.31
N ASP A 22 -2.71 18.23 -34.92
CA ASP A 22 -3.56 17.16 -34.40
C ASP A 22 -2.73 16.12 -33.63
N ASP A 23 -3.30 15.64 -32.53
CA ASP A 23 -3.00 14.39 -31.82
C ASP A 23 -1.66 14.23 -31.06
N PRO A 24 -1.60 14.55 -29.74
CA PRO A 24 -0.72 13.81 -28.85
C PRO A 24 -1.38 12.47 -28.53
N GLY A 25 -1.12 11.47 -29.38
CA GLY A 25 -1.23 10.05 -29.08
C GLY A 25 -0.24 9.64 -27.98
N THR A 26 -0.33 10.28 -26.81
CA THR A 26 0.17 9.70 -25.57
C THR A 26 -0.85 8.62 -25.22
N THR A 27 -0.52 7.36 -25.56
CA THR A 27 -1.14 6.20 -24.92
C THR A 27 -0.83 6.30 -23.42
N GLY A 28 -1.64 7.08 -22.73
CA GLY A 28 -1.64 7.21 -21.29
C GLY A 28 -2.20 5.93 -20.72
N TRP A 29 -1.35 4.91 -20.62
CA TRP A 29 -1.56 3.85 -19.63
C TRP A 29 -1.43 4.51 -18.26
N SER A 30 -2.49 5.21 -17.84
CA SER A 30 -2.74 5.39 -16.42
C SER A 30 -3.06 4.00 -15.91
N PRO A 31 -2.28 3.39 -14.99
CA PRO A 31 -2.86 2.33 -14.21
C PRO A 31 -4.09 2.96 -13.58
N VAL A 32 -5.28 2.53 -14.01
CA VAL A 32 -6.47 2.67 -13.18
C VAL A 32 -6.11 1.85 -11.95
N VAL A 33 -5.42 2.48 -10.99
CA VAL A 33 -5.43 2.02 -9.62
C VAL A 33 -6.89 2.21 -9.28
N PRO A 34 -7.70 1.13 -9.24
CA PRO A 34 -9.06 1.29 -8.75
C PRO A 34 -8.91 2.03 -7.42
N PRO A 35 -9.72 3.05 -7.12
CA PRO A 35 -9.73 3.57 -5.78
C PRO A 35 -9.96 2.36 -4.88
N THR A 36 -8.92 1.96 -4.15
CA THR A 36 -9.04 0.85 -3.22
C THR A 36 -9.85 1.40 -2.08
N PHE A 37 -11.16 1.48 -2.30
CA PHE A 37 -12.16 1.74 -1.29
C PHE A 37 -12.15 0.51 -0.40
N HIS A 38 -11.12 0.40 0.43
CA HIS A 38 -11.12 -0.51 1.54
C HIS A 38 -12.17 0.06 2.49
N SER A 39 -13.31 -0.63 2.58
CA SER A 39 -14.28 -0.34 3.63
C SER A 39 -13.57 -0.44 4.99
N PRO A 40 -13.90 0.37 5.99
CA PRO A 40 -13.23 0.31 7.30
C PRO A 40 -13.18 -1.09 7.92
N ALA A 41 -14.19 -1.93 7.66
CA ALA A 41 -14.23 -3.33 8.06
C ALA A 41 -13.17 -4.21 7.34
N ALA A 42 -12.88 -3.92 6.08
CA ALA A 42 -11.85 -4.61 5.31
C ALA A 42 -10.44 -4.25 5.83
N ASP A 43 -10.17 -2.97 6.08
CA ASP A 43 -8.92 -2.52 6.69
C ASP A 43 -8.74 -3.12 8.09
N LEU A 44 -9.80 -3.15 8.92
CA LEU A 44 -9.73 -3.76 10.25
C LEU A 44 -9.42 -5.25 10.18
N ASN A 45 -10.00 -5.97 9.21
CA ASN A 45 -9.70 -7.38 8.96
C ASN A 45 -8.25 -7.59 8.49
N GLN A 46 -7.74 -6.71 7.62
CA GLN A 46 -6.33 -6.76 7.20
C GLN A 46 -5.41 -6.56 8.42
N LEU A 47 -5.71 -5.56 9.24
CA LEU A 47 -4.95 -5.26 10.46
C LEU A 47 -4.96 -6.43 11.44
N ARG A 48 -6.11 -7.09 11.62
CA ARG A 48 -6.24 -8.30 12.43
C ARG A 48 -5.35 -9.42 11.90
N ASN A 49 -5.35 -9.65 10.59
CA ASN A 49 -4.56 -10.70 9.96
C ASN A 49 -3.05 -10.39 10.04
N GLU A 50 -2.67 -9.12 9.90
CA GLU A 50 -1.29 -8.65 10.06
C GLU A 50 -0.81 -8.82 11.51
N ALA A 51 -1.61 -8.36 12.48
CA ALA A 51 -1.31 -8.50 13.90
C ALA A 51 -1.16 -9.96 14.31
N LYS A 52 -2.04 -10.84 13.80
CA LYS A 52 -1.93 -12.29 14.02
C LYS A 52 -0.63 -12.86 13.45
N ARG A 53 -0.28 -12.51 12.20
CA ARG A 53 0.97 -12.97 11.57
C ARG A 53 2.21 -12.54 12.37
N ILE A 54 2.24 -11.29 12.84
CA ILE A 54 3.35 -10.77 13.64
C ILE A 54 3.37 -11.45 15.00
N ALA A 55 2.22 -11.66 15.64
CA ALA A 55 2.12 -12.37 16.90
C ALA A 55 2.59 -13.83 16.81
N ASP A 56 2.26 -14.54 15.73
CA ASP A 56 2.73 -15.90 15.47
C ASP A 56 4.26 -15.95 15.30
N ALA A 57 4.86 -14.95 14.64
CA ALA A 57 6.31 -14.89 14.42
C ALA A 57 7.09 -14.35 15.63
N ALA A 58 6.53 -13.38 16.34
CA ALA A 58 7.15 -12.62 17.41
C ALA A 58 6.06 -12.10 18.39
N PRO A 59 5.57 -12.96 19.31
CA PRO A 59 4.43 -12.63 20.17
C PRO A 59 4.70 -11.46 21.13
N GLY A 60 5.95 -11.28 21.54
CA GLY A 60 6.37 -10.16 22.39
C GLY A 60 6.70 -8.86 21.64
N GLN A 61 6.49 -8.81 20.32
CA GLN A 61 6.77 -7.60 19.54
C GLN A 61 5.85 -6.47 20.01
N PRO A 62 6.40 -5.32 20.45
CA PRO A 62 5.59 -4.17 20.82
C PRO A 62 4.87 -3.59 19.59
N VAL A 63 3.63 -3.15 19.81
CA VAL A 63 2.83 -2.44 18.80
C VAL A 63 3.36 -1.02 18.64
N HIS A 64 3.34 -0.52 17.41
CA HIS A 64 3.63 0.88 17.13
C HIS A 64 2.39 1.76 17.35
N ASP A 65 2.55 2.98 17.90
CA ASP A 65 1.44 3.93 18.07
C ASP A 65 0.67 4.21 16.79
N SER A 66 1.33 4.24 15.63
CA SER A 66 0.66 4.41 14.33
C SER A 66 -0.33 3.27 14.03
N VAL A 67 0.01 2.04 14.42
CA VAL A 67 -0.83 0.85 14.22
C VAL A 67 -2.01 0.88 15.18
N LEU A 68 -1.78 1.25 16.44
CA LEU A 68 -2.84 1.44 17.44
C LEU A 68 -3.81 2.57 17.03
N SER A 69 -3.28 3.71 16.60
CA SER A 69 -4.09 4.84 16.14
C SER A 69 -4.94 4.45 14.93
N ARG A 70 -4.38 3.66 14.00
CA ARG A 70 -5.12 3.12 12.85
C ARG A 70 -6.23 2.18 13.30
N ALA A 71 -5.94 1.24 14.21
CA ALA A 71 -6.94 0.33 14.77
C ALA A 71 -8.11 1.10 15.39
N ARG A 72 -7.82 2.15 16.17
CA ARG A 72 -8.83 3.00 16.82
C ARG A 72 -9.67 3.78 15.80
N ALA A 73 -9.03 4.37 14.78
CA ALA A 73 -9.76 5.09 13.74
C ALA A 73 -10.71 4.17 12.96
N LEU A 74 -10.27 2.96 12.63
CA LEU A 74 -11.08 1.95 11.94
C LEU A 74 -12.23 1.45 12.82
N ALA A 75 -11.97 1.20 14.09
CA ALA A 75 -12.99 0.79 15.07
C ALA A 75 -14.05 1.89 15.26
N ALA A 76 -13.62 3.14 15.40
CA ALA A 76 -14.51 4.30 15.51
C ALA A 76 -15.37 4.49 14.25
N ALA A 77 -14.79 4.30 13.05
CA ALA A 77 -15.53 4.36 11.80
C ALA A 77 -16.60 3.26 11.64
N LEU A 78 -16.49 2.18 12.42
CA LEU A 78 -17.46 1.08 12.48
C LEU A 78 -18.37 1.18 13.70
N GLU A 79 -18.29 2.28 14.47
CA GLU A 79 -19.01 2.47 15.73
C GLU A 79 -18.80 1.32 16.73
N HIS A 80 -17.62 0.67 16.65
CA HIS A 80 -17.28 -0.51 17.42
C HIS A 80 -16.24 -0.16 18.49
N ASP A 81 -16.54 -0.47 19.75
CA ASP A 81 -15.56 -0.32 20.83
C ASP A 81 -14.77 -1.62 21.00
N LEU A 82 -13.46 -1.52 20.83
CA LEU A 82 -12.51 -2.64 20.96
C LEU A 82 -11.75 -2.62 22.29
N GLY A 83 -12.01 -1.65 23.16
CA GLY A 83 -11.26 -1.49 24.41
C GLY A 83 -9.77 -1.22 24.18
N LEU A 84 -9.41 -0.65 23.02
CA LEU A 84 -8.03 -0.35 22.67
C LEU A 84 -7.48 0.72 23.62
N PRO A 85 -6.28 0.52 24.20
CA PRO A 85 -5.69 1.49 25.11
C PRO A 85 -5.40 2.82 24.40
N PRO A 86 -5.22 3.91 25.17
CA PRO A 86 -4.90 5.21 24.59
C PRO A 86 -3.50 5.28 23.96
N THR A 87 -2.57 4.44 24.41
CA THR A 87 -1.16 4.40 24.03
C THR A 87 -0.71 2.98 23.75
N ALA A 88 0.31 2.81 22.90
CA ALA A 88 0.86 1.48 22.61
C ALA A 88 1.82 0.94 23.70
N GLU A 89 2.03 1.69 24.78
CA GLU A 89 2.92 1.31 25.87
C GLU A 89 2.50 -0.02 26.51
N GLY A 90 3.42 -1.00 26.50
CA GLY A 90 3.18 -2.34 27.04
C GLY A 90 2.24 -3.21 26.19
N LEU A 91 1.71 -2.72 25.07
CA LEU A 91 0.83 -3.48 24.18
C LEU A 91 1.65 -4.28 23.17
N SER A 92 1.49 -5.59 23.16
CA SER A 92 2.10 -6.47 22.17
C SER A 92 1.19 -6.70 20.95
N TYR A 93 1.77 -7.12 19.83
CA TYR A 93 0.97 -7.51 18.66
C TYR A 93 0.06 -8.72 18.95
N ALA A 94 0.44 -9.58 19.91
CA ALA A 94 -0.42 -10.65 20.38
C ALA A 94 -1.68 -10.13 21.09
N ASP A 95 -1.52 -9.17 22.00
CA ASP A 95 -2.66 -8.52 22.68
C ASP A 95 -3.54 -7.76 21.68
N LEU A 96 -2.93 -7.01 20.76
CA LEU A 96 -3.66 -6.32 19.70
C LEU A 96 -4.46 -7.30 18.84
N ALA A 97 -3.88 -8.44 18.44
CA ALA A 97 -4.58 -9.45 17.66
C ALA A 97 -5.80 -10.03 18.41
N VAL A 98 -5.69 -10.23 19.73
CA VAL A 98 -6.80 -10.67 20.57
C VAL A 98 -7.91 -9.61 20.61
N LEU A 99 -7.57 -8.34 20.85
CA LEU A 99 -8.53 -7.24 20.89
C LEU A 99 -9.24 -7.06 19.53
N LEU A 100 -8.48 -7.07 18.43
CA LEU A 100 -9.02 -7.00 17.07
C LEU A 100 -9.88 -8.22 16.69
N SER A 101 -9.70 -9.37 17.34
CA SER A 101 -10.52 -10.55 17.09
C SER A 101 -11.89 -10.50 17.79
N GLN A 102 -12.11 -9.55 18.71
CA GLN A 102 -13.39 -9.36 19.39
C GLN A 102 -14.38 -8.53 18.58
N SER A 103 -13.94 -7.86 17.50
CA SER A 103 -14.84 -7.21 16.54
C SER A 103 -15.66 -8.27 15.82
N ARG A 104 -16.92 -8.46 16.21
CA ARG A 104 -17.83 -9.43 15.58
C ARG A 104 -19.10 -8.77 15.11
#